data_AF-A0A8J6N7G8-F1
#
_entry.id   AF-A0A8J6N7G8-F1
#
_cell.length_a   1.000
_cell.length_b   1.000
_cell.length_c   1.000
_cell.angle_alpha   90.00
_cell.angle_beta   90.00
_cell.angle_gamma   90.00
#
_symmetry.space_group_name_H-M   'P 1'
#
loop_
_entity.id
_entity.type
_entity.pdbx_description
1 polymer ?
#
loop_
_entity_poly.entity_id
_entity_poly.type
_entity_poly.pdbx_seq_one_letter_code
_entity_poly.pdbx_strand_id
1 'polypeptide(L)'
;MSRIPLLTALSLTLILNACAGLPPTGHLESSQTIRDLFESAIILEDHAYYTMGSEVKPDAIIGVRSPYRLDSEIWSPVDLSEPQLRDWLFWFRIHETFTCTYSGGRLIAPDGQAVGIWYSKKILATIWHVEQPGDPEGQSLKISSFRSPEGSPCRYQERADDR
;
A
#
# COMPACT_ATOMS: atom_id res chain seq x y z
N MET A 1 0.04 49.78 39.40
CA MET A 1 -0.07 48.33 39.71
C MET A 1 -1.00 47.71 38.67
N SER A 2 -0.46 47.30 37.51
CA SER A 2 -1.24 46.65 36.45
C SER A 2 -1.14 45.14 36.64
N ARG A 3 -2.20 44.53 37.17
CA ARG A 3 -2.39 43.08 37.17
C ARG A 3 -3.06 42.70 35.85
N ILE A 4 -2.75 41.51 35.35
CA ILE A 4 -3.26 40.89 34.10
C ILE A 4 -2.32 41.17 32.93
N PRO A 5 -1.51 40.17 32.53
CA PRO A 5 -2.00 39.25 31.51
C PRO A 5 -1.47 37.81 31.67
N LEU A 6 -1.84 37.13 32.77
CA LEU A 6 -1.56 35.69 32.90
C LEU A 6 -2.60 34.83 32.16
N LEU A 7 -3.81 35.36 31.97
CA LEU A 7 -4.93 34.69 31.29
C LEU A 7 -4.79 34.64 29.76
N THR A 8 -4.14 35.63 29.14
CA THR A 8 -3.93 35.64 27.68
C THR A 8 -2.82 34.70 27.24
N ALA A 9 -1.80 34.47 28.07
CA ALA A 9 -0.74 33.50 27.79
C ALA A 9 -1.23 32.02 27.83
N LEU A 10 -2.23 31.74 28.67
CA LEU A 10 -2.83 30.40 28.80
C LEU A 10 -3.75 30.04 27.62
N SER A 11 -4.39 31.04 27.00
CA SER A 11 -5.24 30.83 25.83
C SER A 11 -4.43 30.50 24.56
N LEU A 12 -3.23 31.08 24.42
CA LEU A 12 -2.39 30.90 23.23
C LEU A 12 -1.71 29.53 23.17
N THR A 13 -1.47 28.88 24.32
CA THR A 13 -0.85 27.54 24.40
C THR A 13 -1.84 26.42 24.10
N LEU A 14 -3.14 26.64 24.23
CA LEU A 14 -4.16 25.61 23.97
C LEU A 14 -4.41 25.38 22.46
N ILE A 15 -4.18 26.39 21.63
CA ILE A 15 -4.44 26.33 20.18
C ILE A 15 -3.32 25.57 19.44
N LEU A 16 -2.10 25.57 19.97
CA LEU A 16 -0.92 24.95 19.35
C LEU A 16 -0.89 23.41 19.44
N ASN A 17 -1.70 22.80 20.33
CA ASN A 17 -1.73 21.35 20.50
C ASN A 17 -2.83 20.65 19.67
N ALA A 18 -3.60 21.38 18.86
CA ALA A 18 -4.73 20.83 18.10
C ALA A 18 -4.31 20.02 16.85
N CYS A 19 -3.04 20.03 16.44
CA CYS A 19 -2.55 19.29 15.26
C CYS A 19 -1.92 17.92 15.59
N ALA A 20 -1.95 17.44 16.83
CA ALA A 20 -1.24 16.23 17.24
C ALA A 20 -2.05 14.92 17.13
N GLY A 21 -3.25 14.94 16.53
CA GLY A 21 -4.26 13.87 16.71
C GLY A 21 -4.42 12.86 15.58
N LEU A 22 -3.68 12.93 14.48
CA LEU A 22 -3.81 11.92 13.42
C LEU A 22 -2.93 10.70 13.75
N PRO A 23 -3.48 9.48 13.78
CA PRO A 23 -2.67 8.28 13.93
C PRO A 23 -1.67 8.20 12.77
N PRO A 24 -0.40 7.84 13.02
CA PRO A 24 0.59 7.77 11.96
C PRO A 24 0.18 6.70 10.95
N THR A 25 0.19 7.07 9.67
CA THR A 25 -0.13 6.15 8.57
C THR A 25 1.05 5.99 7.64
N GLY A 26 1.23 4.78 7.14
CA GLY A 26 2.16 4.46 6.08
C GLY A 26 1.63 4.84 4.71
N HIS A 27 2.49 4.73 3.69
CA HIS A 27 2.20 5.14 2.33
C HIS A 27 2.92 4.26 1.30
N LEU A 28 2.55 4.44 0.03
CA LEU A 28 3.24 3.81 -1.09
C LEU A 28 4.34 4.73 -1.60
N GLU A 29 5.53 4.17 -1.77
CA GLU A 29 6.64 4.85 -2.42
C GLU A 29 6.91 4.20 -3.77
N SER A 30 6.78 4.97 -4.87
CA SER A 30 7.02 4.44 -6.22
C SER A 30 8.49 4.03 -6.41
N SER A 31 8.72 2.91 -7.08
CA SER A 31 10.08 2.43 -7.35
C SER A 31 10.17 1.67 -8.66
N GLN A 32 10.99 2.20 -9.58
CA GLN A 32 11.31 1.51 -10.84
C GLN A 32 12.02 0.18 -10.59
N THR A 33 12.92 0.11 -9.61
CA THR A 33 13.61 -1.13 -9.24
C THR A 33 12.64 -2.24 -8.85
N ILE A 34 11.58 -1.93 -8.09
CA ILE A 34 10.58 -2.92 -7.73
C ILE A 34 9.74 -3.33 -8.94
N ARG A 35 9.41 -2.37 -9.82
CA ARG A 35 8.77 -2.69 -11.10
C ARG A 35 9.61 -3.69 -11.90
N ASP A 36 10.90 -3.41 -12.07
CA ASP A 36 11.81 -4.24 -12.85
C ASP A 36 11.99 -5.64 -12.23
N LEU A 37 11.96 -5.74 -10.90
CA LEU A 37 11.97 -7.00 -10.17
C LEU A 37 10.77 -7.88 -10.53
N PHE A 38 9.56 -7.32 -10.47
CA PHE A 38 8.35 -8.04 -10.89
C PHE A 38 8.38 -8.38 -12.37
N GLU A 39 8.75 -7.44 -13.24
CA GLU A 39 8.80 -7.63 -14.70
C GLU A 39 9.86 -8.67 -15.13
N SER A 40 10.87 -8.90 -14.31
CA SER A 40 11.86 -9.98 -14.48
C SER A 40 11.39 -11.33 -13.94
N ALA A 41 10.21 -11.37 -13.33
CA ALA A 41 9.63 -12.48 -12.59
C ALA A 41 10.53 -12.99 -11.44
N ILE A 42 11.20 -12.07 -10.74
CA ILE A 42 12.02 -12.41 -9.57
C ILE A 42 11.11 -12.43 -8.32
N ILE A 43 11.21 -13.50 -7.54
CA ILE A 43 10.45 -13.68 -6.30
C ILE A 43 11.41 -13.56 -5.12
N LEU A 44 11.04 -12.77 -4.12
CA LEU A 44 11.81 -12.57 -2.90
C LEU A 44 11.39 -13.62 -1.88
N GLU A 45 12.32 -14.50 -1.50
CA GLU A 45 12.05 -15.62 -0.59
C GLU A 45 11.66 -15.19 0.83
N ASP A 46 12.04 -13.99 1.25
CA ASP A 46 11.69 -13.41 2.55
C ASP A 46 10.33 -12.70 2.55
N HIS A 47 9.53 -12.85 1.49
CA HIS A 47 8.22 -12.21 1.35
C HIS A 47 7.08 -13.24 1.24
N ALA A 48 5.99 -12.99 1.97
CA ALA A 48 4.71 -13.63 1.74
C ALA A 48 3.91 -12.85 0.68
N TYR A 49 3.36 -13.54 -0.31
CA TYR A 49 2.69 -12.90 -1.43
C TYR A 49 1.17 -12.96 -1.32
N TYR A 50 0.52 -11.88 -1.76
CA TYR A 50 -0.93 -11.75 -1.78
C TYR A 50 -1.38 -11.07 -3.08
N THR A 51 -2.58 -11.40 -3.52
CA THR A 51 -3.20 -10.80 -4.70
C THR A 51 -4.55 -10.20 -4.38
N MET A 52 -4.97 -9.23 -5.20
CA MET A 52 -6.31 -8.66 -5.20
C MET A 52 -6.87 -8.77 -6.61
N GLY A 53 -8.17 -9.07 -6.74
CA GLY A 53 -8.82 -9.32 -8.03
C GLY A 53 -9.06 -10.81 -8.28
N SER A 54 -9.14 -11.21 -9.53
CA SER A 54 -9.39 -12.62 -9.91
C SER A 54 -8.16 -13.51 -9.64
N GLU A 55 -8.37 -14.73 -9.17
CA GLU A 55 -7.28 -15.70 -8.93
C GLU A 55 -6.49 -16.03 -10.21
N VAL A 56 -7.17 -16.07 -11.36
CA VAL A 56 -6.53 -16.38 -12.65
C VAL A 56 -5.87 -15.17 -13.31
N LYS A 57 -6.29 -13.96 -12.94
CA LYS A 57 -5.80 -12.69 -13.49
C LYS A 57 -5.94 -11.61 -12.41
N PRO A 58 -4.98 -11.49 -11.50
CA PRO A 58 -5.08 -10.53 -10.40
C PRO A 58 -4.89 -9.10 -10.89
N ASP A 59 -5.48 -8.12 -10.24
CA ASP A 59 -5.31 -6.70 -10.58
C ASP A 59 -4.10 -6.07 -9.88
N ALA A 60 -3.65 -6.69 -8.79
CA ALA A 60 -2.53 -6.25 -7.99
C ALA A 60 -1.84 -7.44 -7.31
N ILE A 61 -0.53 -7.30 -7.14
CA ILE A 61 0.30 -8.23 -6.38
C ILE A 61 1.01 -7.42 -5.30
N ILE A 62 1.06 -7.95 -4.09
CA ILE A 62 1.91 -7.43 -3.02
C ILE A 62 2.77 -8.57 -2.45
N GLY A 63 4.00 -8.23 -2.08
CA GLY A 63 4.87 -9.05 -1.26
C GLY A 63 5.05 -8.36 0.07
N VAL A 64 4.78 -9.03 1.19
CA VAL A 64 4.96 -8.51 2.55
C VAL A 64 6.16 -9.21 3.17
N ARG A 65 7.16 -8.44 3.59
CA ARG A 65 8.40 -8.98 4.14
C ARG A 65 8.16 -9.60 5.51
N SER A 66 8.78 -10.74 5.79
CA SER A 66 8.83 -11.31 7.14
C SER A 66 9.46 -10.32 8.15
N PRO A 67 9.00 -10.26 9.41
CA PRO A 67 7.95 -11.09 10.01
C PRO A 67 6.53 -10.53 9.86
N TYR A 68 6.34 -9.49 9.04
CA TYR A 68 5.03 -8.87 8.89
C TYR A 68 4.01 -9.80 8.22
N ARG A 69 2.76 -9.71 8.66
CA ARG A 69 1.63 -10.42 8.05
C ARG A 69 0.53 -9.46 7.68
N LEU A 70 -0.24 -9.82 6.67
CA LEU A 70 -1.35 -9.01 6.21
C LEU A 70 -2.64 -9.46 6.88
N ASP A 71 -3.29 -8.54 7.57
CA ASP A 71 -4.66 -8.69 8.06
C ASP A 71 -5.62 -8.07 7.03
N SER A 72 -6.28 -8.92 6.25
CA SER A 72 -7.15 -8.46 5.17
C SER A 72 -8.25 -9.43 4.77
N GLU A 73 -9.40 -8.85 4.41
CA GLU A 73 -10.53 -9.51 3.75
C GLU A 73 -10.49 -9.39 2.21
N ILE A 74 -9.63 -8.53 1.65
CA ILE A 74 -9.58 -8.20 0.21
C ILE A 74 -8.33 -8.74 -0.49
N TRP A 75 -7.34 -9.18 0.28
CA TRP A 75 -6.09 -9.74 -0.21
C TRP A 75 -6.09 -11.24 0.02
N SER A 76 -5.91 -12.00 -1.06
CA SER A 76 -5.84 -13.46 -0.99
C SER A 76 -4.37 -13.90 -0.94
N PRO A 77 -3.96 -14.72 0.03
CA PRO A 77 -2.60 -15.25 0.05
C PRO A 77 -2.37 -16.17 -1.15
N VAL A 78 -1.15 -16.15 -1.69
CA VAL A 78 -0.75 -17.03 -2.79
C VAL A 78 0.65 -17.58 -2.56
N ASP A 79 0.83 -18.87 -2.88
CA ASP A 79 2.14 -19.47 -3.03
C ASP A 79 2.69 -19.12 -4.43
N LEU A 80 3.30 -17.95 -4.53
CA LEU A 80 3.71 -17.39 -5.82
C LEU A 80 4.91 -18.15 -6.38
N SER A 81 4.79 -18.61 -7.62
CA SER A 81 5.89 -19.22 -8.38
C SER A 81 6.28 -18.39 -9.60
N GLU A 82 7.52 -18.51 -10.06
CA GLU A 82 7.97 -17.76 -11.25
C GLU A 82 7.11 -18.03 -12.49
N PRO A 83 6.71 -19.27 -12.81
CA PRO A 83 5.84 -19.54 -13.96
C PRO A 83 4.48 -18.81 -13.83
N GLN A 84 3.87 -18.85 -12.65
CA GLN A 84 2.60 -18.17 -12.39
C GLN A 84 2.74 -16.65 -12.55
N LEU A 85 3.82 -16.07 -12.04
CA LEU A 85 4.10 -14.64 -12.19
C LEU A 85 4.31 -14.27 -13.67
N ARG A 86 5.04 -15.08 -14.45
CA ARG A 86 5.23 -14.87 -15.89
C ARG A 86 3.90 -14.91 -16.66
N ASP A 87 3.03 -15.85 -16.32
CA ASP A 87 1.70 -15.96 -16.93
C ASP A 87 0.84 -14.72 -16.63
N TRP A 88 0.86 -14.21 -15.40
CA TRP A 88 0.16 -12.98 -15.05
C TRP A 88 0.76 -11.75 -15.74
N LEU A 89 2.09 -11.63 -15.80
CA LEU A 89 2.76 -10.52 -16.50
C LEU A 89 2.40 -10.47 -17.99
N PHE A 90 2.25 -11.63 -18.64
CA PHE A 90 1.76 -11.70 -20.01
C PHE A 90 0.39 -11.04 -20.14
N TRP A 91 -0.56 -11.38 -19.25
CA TRP A 91 -1.87 -10.76 -19.23
C TRP A 91 -1.83 -9.27 -18.88
N PHE A 92 -0.97 -8.87 -17.95
CA PHE A 92 -0.81 -7.46 -17.58
C PHE A 92 -0.40 -6.62 -18.76
N ARG A 93 0.61 -7.06 -19.51
CA ARG A 93 1.11 -6.38 -20.71
C ARG A 93 0.06 -6.26 -21.82
N ILE A 94 -0.80 -7.27 -21.99
CA ILE A 94 -1.90 -7.20 -22.97
C ILE A 94 -2.93 -6.12 -22.59
N HIS A 95 -3.17 -5.93 -21.29
CA HIS A 95 -4.17 -4.99 -20.79
C HIS A 95 -3.58 -3.61 -20.47
N GLU A 96 -2.27 -3.42 -20.59
CA GLU A 96 -1.64 -2.12 -20.45
C GLU A 96 -2.02 -1.21 -21.61
N THR A 97 -2.23 0.06 -21.28
CA THR A 97 -2.36 1.12 -22.28
C THR A 97 -1.26 2.15 -22.01
N PHE A 98 -0.95 2.98 -23.01
CA PHE A 98 0.07 4.04 -22.85
C PHE A 98 -0.21 4.95 -21.64
N THR A 99 -1.49 5.10 -21.28
CA THR A 99 -1.95 5.99 -20.21
C THR A 99 -2.31 5.24 -18.92
N CYS A 100 -2.35 3.90 -18.94
CA CYS A 100 -2.58 3.06 -17.77
C CYS A 100 -1.63 1.85 -17.76
N THR A 101 -0.50 2.03 -17.08
CA THR A 101 0.57 1.03 -16.96
C THR A 101 0.71 0.55 -15.53
N TYR A 102 1.23 -0.67 -15.36
CA TYR A 102 1.58 -1.18 -14.06
C TYR A 102 2.83 -0.46 -13.53
N SER A 103 2.78 -0.16 -12.24
CA SER A 103 3.85 0.45 -11.47
C SER A 103 4.27 -0.48 -10.35
N GLY A 104 5.53 -0.37 -9.96
CA GLY A 104 6.08 -1.02 -8.79
C GLY A 104 6.37 -0.02 -7.68
N GLY A 105 6.45 -0.49 -6.45
CA GLY A 105 6.88 0.36 -5.34
C GLY A 105 7.01 -0.37 -4.01
N ARG A 106 7.41 0.39 -3.00
CA ARG A 106 7.57 -0.07 -1.62
C ARG A 106 6.34 0.26 -0.80
N LEU A 107 5.99 -0.65 0.09
CA LEU A 107 5.01 -0.45 1.16
C LEU A 107 5.78 0.14 2.35
N ILE A 108 5.54 1.40 2.69
CA ILE A 108 6.19 2.07 3.82
C ILE A 108 5.23 2.07 5.00
N ALA A 109 5.63 1.51 6.12
CA ALA A 109 4.87 1.49 7.36
C ALA A 109 4.88 2.87 8.06
N PRO A 110 3.95 3.11 9.01
CA PRO A 110 3.90 4.33 9.82
C PRO A 110 5.21 4.71 10.52
N ASP A 111 6.04 3.74 10.89
CA ASP A 111 7.35 3.93 11.52
C ASP A 111 8.47 4.29 10.53
N GLY A 112 8.16 4.33 9.22
CA GLY A 112 9.09 4.61 8.14
C GLY A 112 9.82 3.39 7.58
N GLN A 113 9.56 2.19 8.12
CA GLN A 113 10.18 0.98 7.58
C GLN A 113 9.52 0.55 6.26
N ALA A 114 10.32 0.16 5.28
CA ALA A 114 9.80 -0.55 4.11
C ALA A 114 9.42 -1.96 4.54
N VAL A 115 8.14 -2.31 4.51
CA VAL A 115 7.58 -3.59 5.00
C VAL A 115 7.15 -4.54 3.88
N GLY A 116 7.29 -4.10 2.63
CA GLY A 116 6.98 -4.94 1.48
C GLY A 116 7.07 -4.19 0.16
N ILE A 117 6.57 -4.84 -0.87
CA ILE A 117 6.59 -4.42 -2.27
C ILE A 117 5.20 -4.57 -2.89
N TRP A 118 4.89 -3.76 -3.89
CA TRP A 118 3.61 -3.84 -4.61
C TRP A 118 3.80 -3.67 -6.11
N TYR A 119 2.84 -4.21 -6.87
CA TYR A 119 2.76 -4.13 -8.32
C TYR A 119 1.30 -3.99 -8.77
N SER A 120 0.91 -2.84 -9.31
CA SER A 120 -0.44 -2.58 -9.83
C SER A 120 -0.50 -1.34 -10.72
N LYS A 121 -1.58 -1.18 -11.49
CA LYS A 121 -1.98 0.10 -12.12
C LYS A 121 -2.45 1.13 -11.10
N LYS A 122 -2.91 0.68 -9.93
CA LYS A 122 -3.51 1.52 -8.88
C LYS A 122 -2.42 1.96 -7.89
N ILE A 123 -2.24 3.26 -7.70
CA ILE A 123 -1.08 3.83 -6.99
C ILE A 123 -1.40 4.48 -5.64
N LEU A 124 -2.62 4.36 -5.14
CA LEU A 124 -3.03 4.94 -3.86
C LEU A 124 -3.42 3.83 -2.88
N ALA A 125 -2.66 3.68 -1.80
CA ALA A 125 -3.03 2.88 -0.64
C ALA A 125 -2.52 3.52 0.64
N THR A 126 -3.16 3.17 1.75
CA THR A 126 -2.75 3.54 3.10
C THR A 126 -2.41 2.27 3.85
N ILE A 127 -1.34 2.34 4.65
CA ILE A 127 -0.83 1.22 5.44
C ILE A 127 -0.95 1.56 6.93
N TRP A 128 -1.46 0.61 7.71
CA TRP A 128 -1.59 0.72 9.16
C TRP A 128 -0.93 -0.49 9.82
N HIS A 129 -0.35 -0.28 11.00
CA HIS A 129 -0.13 -1.39 11.93
C HIS A 129 -1.45 -1.79 12.58
N VAL A 130 -1.60 -3.08 12.81
CA VAL A 130 -2.71 -3.65 13.56
C VAL A 130 -2.11 -4.35 14.77
N GLU A 131 -2.49 -3.89 15.96
CA GLU A 131 -2.20 -4.62 17.19
C GLU A 131 -3.16 -5.81 17.27
N GLN A 132 -2.62 -7.03 17.13
CA GLN A 132 -3.39 -8.27 17.34
C GLN A 132 -3.05 -8.91 18.69
N PRO A 133 -4.03 -9.41 19.46
CA PRO A 133 -3.76 -10.09 20.73
C PRO A 133 -2.85 -11.30 20.54
N GLY A 134 -1.66 -11.27 21.16
CA GLY A 134 -0.65 -12.33 21.05
C GLY A 134 0.35 -12.18 19.90
N ASP A 135 0.27 -11.10 19.11
CA ASP A 135 1.30 -10.71 18.15
C ASP A 135 2.39 -9.93 18.90
N PRO A 136 3.64 -10.41 18.96
CA PRO A 136 4.63 -9.87 19.89
C PRO A 136 4.96 -8.39 19.74
N GLU A 137 4.70 -7.74 18.59
CA GLU A 137 5.07 -6.32 18.40
C GLU A 137 4.18 -5.54 17.40
N GLY A 138 2.96 -6.02 17.09
CA GLY A 138 2.12 -5.37 16.07
C GLY A 138 2.67 -5.53 14.64
N GLN A 139 3.19 -6.71 14.33
CA GLN A 139 3.76 -7.08 13.03
C GLN A 139 2.66 -7.34 11.99
N SER A 140 1.40 -7.34 12.40
CA SER A 140 0.25 -7.38 11.51
C SER A 140 0.01 -6.01 10.86
N LEU A 141 -0.19 -6.02 9.55
CA LEU A 141 -0.43 -4.84 8.71
C LEU A 141 -1.83 -4.89 8.13
N LYS A 142 -2.48 -3.74 8.07
CA LYS A 142 -3.67 -3.54 7.23
C LYS A 142 -3.27 -2.64 6.07
N ILE A 143 -3.62 -3.06 4.87
CA ILE A 143 -3.40 -2.29 3.64
C ILE A 143 -4.76 -2.08 2.99
N SER A 144 -5.11 -0.82 2.75
CA SER A 144 -6.35 -0.51 2.02
C SER A 144 -6.30 -1.06 0.60
N SER A 145 -7.46 -1.24 -0.04
CA SER A 145 -7.51 -1.47 -1.48
C SER A 145 -6.72 -0.39 -2.22
N PHE A 146 -5.93 -0.78 -3.21
CA PHE A 146 -5.31 0.21 -4.10
C PHE A 146 -6.39 0.94 -4.90
N ARG A 147 -6.19 2.25 -5.12
CA ARG A 147 -7.09 3.09 -5.92
C ARG A 147 -6.32 3.85 -7.00
N SER A 148 -6.99 4.07 -8.12
CA SER A 148 -6.51 4.97 -9.18
C SER A 148 -6.79 6.43 -8.79
N PRO A 149 -5.84 7.37 -9.02
CA PRO A 149 -6.05 8.79 -8.74
C PRO A 149 -7.28 9.32 -9.46
N GLU A 150 -7.92 10.31 -8.85
CA GLU A 150 -9.05 11.00 -9.50
C GLU A 150 -8.59 11.66 -10.81
N GLY A 151 -9.39 11.50 -11.86
CA GLY A 151 -9.04 11.97 -13.21
C GLY A 151 -7.96 11.14 -13.92
N SER A 152 -7.38 10.10 -13.31
CA SER A 152 -6.39 9.26 -13.98
C SER A 152 -7.01 8.45 -15.13
N PRO A 153 -6.27 8.23 -16.23
CA PRO A 153 -6.70 7.38 -17.34
C PRO A 153 -7.08 5.95 -16.90
N CYS A 154 -6.34 5.39 -15.92
CA CYS A 154 -6.64 4.09 -15.32
C CYS A 154 -8.04 4.01 -14.75
N ARG A 155 -8.52 5.07 -14.08
CA ARG A 155 -9.84 5.07 -13.46
C ARG A 155 -10.98 5.03 -14.48
N TYR A 156 -10.78 5.55 -15.69
CA TYR A 156 -11.76 5.44 -16.76
C TYR A 156 -11.82 4.02 -17.32
N GLN A 157 -10.66 3.37 -17.46
CA GLN A 157 -10.57 2.00 -17.93
C GLN A 157 -11.18 1.01 -16.93
N GLU A 158 -10.91 1.17 -15.63
CA GLU A 158 -11.54 0.37 -14.56
C GLU A 158 -13.06 0.39 -14.64
N ARG A 159 -13.68 1.57 -14.80
CA ARG A 159 -15.14 1.68 -14.93
C ARG A 159 -15.70 1.04 -16.21
N ALA A 160 -14.88 0.88 -17.24
CA ALA A 160 -15.28 0.23 -18.48
C ALA A 160 -15.21 -1.30 -18.35
N ASP A 161 -14.22 -1.82 -17.62
CA ASP A 161 -14.05 -3.26 -17.36
C ASP A 161 -15.10 -3.80 -16.36
N ASP A 162 -15.60 -2.96 -15.43
CA ASP A 162 -16.65 -3.32 -14.47
C ASP A 162 -18.09 -3.38 -15.06
N ARG A 163 -18.27 -3.09 -16.35
CA ARG A 163 -19.59 -3.00 -17.02
C ARG A 163 -19.83 -4.17 -17.97
#